data_AF-A0A1H1S6N6-F1
#
_entry.id   AF-A0A1H1S6N6-F1
#
_cell.length_a   1.000
_cell.length_b   1.000
_cell.length_c   1.000
_cell.angle_alpha   90.00
_cell.angle_beta   90.00
_cell.angle_gamma   90.00
#
_symmetry.space_group_name_H-M   'P 1'
#
loop_
_entity.id
_entity.type
_entity.pdbx_description
1 polymer ?
#
loop_
_entity_poly.entity_id
_entity_poly.type
_entity_poly.pdbx_seq_one_letter_code
_entity_poly.pdbx_strand_id
1 'polypeptide(L)'
;MKELRLIFFTFSAILILLPSAVSFSHIFSDHSHKLCDNYAEHHYHEKSIDCELHHFQKNPVLELKFPEYTFDFIEYQEKLTYDYYDFLNDFEPLPFDLRGPPSFA
;
A
#
# COMPACT_ATOMS: atom_id res chain seq x y z
N MET A 1 -37.12 -5.09 -32.21
CA MET A 1 -37.61 -4.20 -31.11
C MET A 1 -36.81 -4.35 -29.82
N LYS A 2 -36.39 -5.55 -29.41
CA LYS A 2 -35.59 -5.77 -28.18
C LYS A 2 -34.22 -5.08 -28.24
N GLU A 3 -33.50 -5.23 -29.35
CA GLU A 3 -32.19 -4.60 -29.56
C GLU A 3 -32.25 -3.06 -29.46
N LEU A 4 -33.24 -2.44 -30.09
CA LEU A 4 -33.42 -0.98 -30.05
C LEU A 4 -33.68 -0.48 -28.62
N ARG A 5 -34.47 -1.24 -27.84
CA ARG A 5 -34.72 -0.91 -26.42
C ARG A 5 -33.44 -1.00 -25.60
N LEU A 6 -32.64 -2.04 -25.83
CA LEU A 6 -31.37 -2.23 -25.15
C LEU A 6 -30.39 -1.08 -25.44
N ILE A 7 -30.26 -0.70 -26.71
CA ILE A 7 -29.43 0.44 -27.14
C ILE A 7 -29.91 1.74 -26.49
N PHE A 8 -31.23 1.96 -26.43
CA PHE A 8 -31.79 3.14 -25.78
C PHE A 8 -31.49 3.16 -24.28
N PHE A 9 -31.63 2.03 -23.59
CA PHE A 9 -31.31 1.93 -22.16
C PHE A 9 -29.82 2.15 -21.88
N THR A 10 -28.93 1.55 -22.67
CA THR A 10 -27.48 1.74 -22.49
C THR A 10 -27.07 3.18 -22.78
N PHE A 11 -27.61 3.79 -23.84
CA PHE A 11 -27.35 5.20 -24.15
C PHE A 11 -27.82 6.14 -23.05
N SER A 12 -29.04 5.93 -22.54
CA SER A 12 -29.59 6.70 -21.42
C SER A 12 -28.74 6.55 -20.15
N ALA A 13 -28.31 5.33 -19.82
CA ALA A 13 -27.45 5.07 -18.67
C ALA A 13 -26.11 5.82 -18.79
N ILE A 14 -25.48 5.82 -19.97
CA ILE A 14 -24.23 6.57 -20.21
C ILE A 14 -24.47 8.06 -20.03
N LEU A 15 -25.55 8.60 -20.61
CA LEU A 15 -25.86 10.03 -20.52
C LEU A 15 -26.05 10.49 -19.07
N ILE A 16 -26.70 9.67 -18.25
CA ILE A 16 -26.93 9.95 -16.82
C ILE A 16 -25.62 9.86 -16.02
N LEU A 17 -24.73 8.94 -16.34
CA LEU A 17 -23.49 8.70 -15.59
C LEU A 17 -22.33 9.63 -16.01
N LEU A 18 -22.37 10.21 -17.21
CA LEU A 18 -21.29 11.02 -17.77
C LEU A 18 -20.91 12.22 -16.89
N PRO A 19 -21.84 13.05 -16.35
CA PRO A 19 -21.47 14.18 -15.49
C PRO A 19 -20.73 13.75 -14.22
N SER A 20 -21.15 12.63 -13.61
CA SER A 20 -20.50 12.06 -12.44
C SER A 20 -19.10 11.53 -12.76
N ALA A 21 -18.93 10.87 -13.91
CA ALA A 21 -17.62 10.40 -14.36
C ALA A 21 -16.64 11.55 -14.61
N VAL A 22 -17.10 12.64 -15.24
CA VAL A 22 -16.29 13.85 -15.47
C VAL A 22 -15.90 14.48 -14.13
N SER A 23 -16.86 14.67 -13.22
CA SER A 23 -16.60 15.23 -11.88
C SER A 23 -15.63 14.35 -11.07
N PHE A 24 -15.72 13.02 -11.20
CA PHE A 24 -14.79 12.11 -10.54
C PHE A 24 -13.38 12.17 -11.15
N SER A 25 -13.25 12.24 -12.48
CA SER A 25 -11.93 12.37 -13.13
C SER A 25 -11.21 13.68 -12.76
N HIS A 26 -11.98 14.74 -12.49
CA HIS A 26 -11.44 16.05 -12.12
C HIS A 26 -10.65 16.01 -10.80
N ILE A 27 -10.90 15.04 -9.92
CA ILE A 27 -10.11 14.83 -8.68
C ILE A 27 -8.62 14.64 -9.00
N PHE A 28 -8.29 14.09 -10.17
CA PHE A 28 -6.92 13.76 -10.58
C PHE A 28 -6.28 14.82 -11.48
N SER A 29 -6.96 15.94 -11.75
CA SER A 29 -6.44 17.00 -12.63
C SER A 29 -5.46 17.97 -11.95
N ASP A 30 -5.10 17.71 -10.69
CA ASP A 30 -4.10 18.46 -9.89
C ASP A 30 -4.28 20.00 -9.94
N HIS A 31 -5.53 20.45 -9.82
CA HIS A 31 -5.84 21.87 -9.64
C HIS A 31 -5.88 22.22 -8.14
N SER A 32 -5.18 23.28 -7.74
CA SER A 32 -5.09 23.65 -6.32
C SER A 32 -6.34 24.38 -5.84
N HIS A 33 -7.20 23.69 -5.08
CA HIS A 33 -8.24 24.32 -4.26
C HIS A 33 -7.69 24.59 -2.86
N LYS A 34 -6.74 25.51 -2.75
CA LYS A 34 -6.20 25.90 -1.42
C LYS A 34 -7.28 26.66 -0.65
N LEU A 35 -7.56 26.21 0.57
CA LEU A 35 -8.30 27.04 1.51
C LEU A 35 -7.43 28.24 1.92
N CYS A 36 -8.09 29.33 2.26
CA CYS A 36 -7.42 30.50 2.79
C CYS A 36 -7.02 30.21 4.24
N ASP A 37 -5.73 30.18 4.52
CA ASP A 37 -5.20 29.87 5.85
C ASP A 37 -4.75 31.12 6.61
N ASN A 38 -4.72 32.28 5.94
CA ASN A 38 -4.23 33.56 6.47
C ASN A 38 -5.37 34.57 6.69
N TYR A 39 -6.13 34.35 7.75
CA TYR A 39 -7.27 35.20 8.13
C TYR A 39 -6.86 36.57 8.72
N ALA A 40 -5.59 36.75 9.08
CA ALA A 40 -5.09 37.95 9.77
C ALA A 40 -4.51 39.03 8.84
N GLU A 41 -4.30 38.73 7.57
CA GLU A 41 -3.68 39.64 6.61
C GLU A 41 -4.58 39.86 5.39
N HIS A 42 -4.77 41.13 5.01
CA HIS A 42 -5.45 41.47 3.76
C HIS A 42 -4.58 41.08 2.57
N HIS A 43 -4.92 39.97 1.93
CA HIS A 43 -4.29 39.52 0.70
C HIS A 43 -5.32 39.38 -0.41
N TYR A 44 -4.86 39.54 -1.65
CA TYR A 44 -5.67 39.29 -2.82
C TYR A 44 -5.57 37.82 -3.18
N HIS A 45 -6.70 37.11 -3.18
CA HIS A 45 -6.74 35.77 -3.75
C HIS A 45 -6.44 35.85 -5.25
N GLU A 46 -5.59 34.95 -5.73
CA GLU A 46 -5.52 34.68 -7.16
C GLU A 46 -6.91 34.24 -7.62
N LYS A 47 -7.33 34.66 -8.82
CA LYS A 47 -8.64 34.33 -9.36
C LYS A 47 -8.73 32.81 -9.51
N SER A 48 -9.32 32.15 -8.53
CA SER A 48 -9.61 30.72 -8.62
C SER A 48 -10.53 30.51 -9.81
N ILE A 49 -10.18 29.56 -10.65
CA ILE A 49 -11.16 28.97 -11.56
C ILE A 49 -12.28 28.42 -10.69
N ASP A 50 -13.45 29.04 -10.76
CA ASP A 50 -14.66 28.56 -10.10
C ASP A 50 -15.05 27.26 -10.79
N CYS A 51 -14.61 26.13 -10.22
CA CYS A 51 -14.80 24.82 -10.83
C CYS A 51 -16.01 24.15 -10.19
N GLU A 52 -17.15 24.24 -10.87
CA GLU A 52 -18.40 23.58 -10.47
C GLU A 52 -18.30 22.04 -10.47
N LEU A 53 -17.19 21.46 -10.95
CA LEU A 53 -16.98 20.01 -11.03
C LEU A 53 -16.41 19.38 -9.74
N HIS A 54 -16.20 20.16 -8.69
CA HIS A 54 -15.62 19.70 -7.41
C HIS A 54 -16.64 19.03 -6.47
N HIS A 55 -17.53 18.19 -7.01
CA HIS A 55 -18.51 17.43 -6.21
C HIS A 55 -17.88 16.25 -5.45
N PHE A 56 -16.71 15.78 -5.89
CA PHE A 56 -15.95 14.72 -5.23
C PHE A 56 -14.64 15.28 -4.68
N GLN A 57 -14.30 14.88 -3.46
CA GLN A 57 -13.09 15.35 -2.77
C GLN A 57 -12.15 14.18 -2.50
N LYS A 58 -10.85 14.36 -2.78
CA LYS A 58 -9.80 13.42 -2.36
C LYS A 58 -9.69 13.51 -0.84
N ASN A 59 -10.02 12.43 -0.13
CA ASN A 59 -9.82 12.39 1.31
C ASN A 59 -8.31 12.25 1.60
N PRO A 60 -7.64 13.24 2.21
CA PRO A 60 -6.21 13.17 2.50
C PRO A 60 -5.86 12.03 3.48
N VAL A 61 -6.81 11.57 4.31
CA VAL A 61 -6.62 10.44 5.23
C VAL A 61 -6.50 9.12 4.47
N LEU A 62 -7.06 9.03 3.27
CA LEU A 62 -6.99 7.84 2.41
C LEU A 62 -5.80 7.89 1.42
N GLU A 63 -4.88 8.83 1.58
CA GLU A 63 -3.67 8.88 0.78
C GLU A 63 -2.73 7.72 1.18
N LEU A 64 -2.95 6.57 0.55
CA LEU A 64 -2.13 5.38 0.71
C LEU A 64 -0.75 5.64 0.10
N LYS A 65 0.21 5.98 0.96
CA LYS A 65 1.62 5.99 0.58
C LYS A 65 2.14 4.56 0.59
N PHE A 66 2.30 3.98 -0.59
CA PHE A 66 2.96 2.69 -0.72
C PHE A 66 4.47 2.90 -0.53
N PRO A 67 5.11 2.24 0.45
CA PRO A 67 6.55 2.26 0.55
C PRO A 67 7.17 1.57 -0.68
N GLU A 68 8.18 2.19 -1.25
CA GLU A 68 9.04 1.55 -2.25
C GLU A 68 10.00 0.61 -1.52
N TYR A 69 10.02 -0.66 -1.91
CA TYR A 69 10.95 -1.66 -1.39
C TYR A 69 11.97 -2.03 -2.47
N THR A 70 13.24 -2.06 -2.11
CA THR A 70 14.31 -2.64 -2.92
C THR A 70 14.73 -3.97 -2.34
N PHE A 71 14.97 -4.96 -3.21
CA PHE A 71 15.57 -6.22 -2.79
C PHE A 71 17.08 -6.04 -2.70
N ASP A 72 17.62 -6.18 -1.50
CA ASP A 72 19.07 -6.28 -1.30
C ASP A 72 19.50 -7.73 -1.54
N PHE A 73 20.26 -7.97 -2.61
CA PHE A 73 20.91 -9.24 -2.84
C PHE A 73 22.20 -9.27 -2.03
N ILE A 74 22.17 -9.97 -0.89
CA ILE A 74 23.36 -10.21 -0.09
C ILE A 74 24.11 -11.39 -0.73
N GLU A 75 25.29 -11.12 -1.29
CA GLU A 75 26.24 -12.17 -1.67
C GLU A 75 26.84 -12.76 -0.41
N TYR A 76 26.33 -13.92 0.01
CA TYR A 76 27.00 -14.73 1.04
C TYR A 76 28.14 -15.50 0.38
N GLN A 77 29.37 -15.26 0.82
CA GLN A 77 30.46 -16.18 0.53
C GLN A 77 30.31 -17.38 1.48
N GLU A 78 29.87 -18.52 0.94
CA GLU A 78 29.94 -19.78 1.68
C GLU A 78 31.41 -20.12 1.91
N LYS A 79 31.90 -19.84 3.12
CA LYS A 79 33.19 -20.39 3.56
C LYS A 79 32.96 -21.86 3.85
N LEU A 80 33.50 -22.73 3.00
CA LEU A 80 33.57 -24.16 3.25
C LEU A 80 34.22 -24.39 4.62
N THR A 81 33.41 -24.76 5.61
CA THR A 81 33.89 -25.28 6.88
C THR A 81 34.24 -26.74 6.66
N TYR A 82 35.54 -27.03 6.60
CA TYR A 82 36.02 -28.39 6.65
C TYR A 82 36.12 -28.78 8.13
N ASP A 83 35.35 -29.79 8.54
CA ASP A 83 35.55 -30.43 9.82
C ASP A 83 36.79 -31.33 9.70
N TYR A 84 37.91 -30.87 10.25
CA TYR A 84 39.17 -31.65 10.26
C TYR A 84 39.21 -32.72 11.36
N TYR A 85 38.11 -32.89 12.09
CA TYR A 85 37.99 -33.84 13.20
C TYR A 85 36.83 -34.78 12.92
N ASP A 86 37.15 -35.94 12.35
CA ASP A 86 36.29 -37.11 12.43
C ASP A 86 36.50 -37.75 13.81
N PHE A 87 35.48 -37.72 14.66
CA PHE A 87 35.51 -38.49 15.89
C PHE A 87 35.47 -39.98 15.51
N LEU A 88 36.47 -40.75 15.94
CA LEU A 88 36.49 -42.21 15.72
C LEU A 88 35.38 -42.95 16.47
N ASN A 89 34.62 -42.24 17.31
CA ASN A 89 33.57 -42.78 18.13
C ASN A 89 32.35 -41.86 18.07
N ASP A 90 31.27 -42.38 17.51
CA ASP A 90 29.95 -41.70 17.44
C ASP A 90 29.20 -41.77 18.78
N PHE A 91 29.86 -42.22 19.85
CA PHE A 91 29.27 -42.29 21.18
C PHE A 91 28.97 -40.89 21.72
N GLU A 92 27.70 -40.52 21.65
CA GLU A 92 27.15 -39.34 22.27
C GLU A 92 26.62 -39.71 23.67
N PRO A 93 27.28 -39.27 24.77
CA PRO A 93 26.79 -39.56 26.11
C PRO A 93 25.45 -38.84 26.33
N LEU A 94 24.49 -39.53 26.93
CA LEU A 94 23.21 -38.91 27.25
C LEU A 94 23.44 -37.80 28.29
N PRO A 95 22.70 -36.67 28.24
CA PRO A 95 22.87 -35.53 29.15
C PRO A 95 22.57 -35.84 30.63
N PHE A 96 22.22 -37.09 30.92
CA PHE A 96 21.93 -37.63 32.23
C PHE A 96 22.77 -38.84 32.61
N ASP A 97 23.70 -39.31 31.77
CA ASP A 97 24.54 -40.50 32.06
C ASP A 97 25.42 -40.30 33.30
N LEU A 98 25.70 -39.06 33.68
CA LEU A 98 26.45 -38.69 34.89
C LEU A 98 25.57 -38.13 36.02
N ARG A 99 24.25 -38.12 35.86
CA ARG A 99 23.35 -37.69 36.93
C ARG A 99 23.12 -38.86 37.87
N GLY A 100 23.40 -38.66 39.16
CA GLY A 100 23.04 -39.63 40.18
C GLY A 100 21.52 -39.89 40.20
N PRO A 101 21.08 -41.05 40.72
CA PRO A 101 19.66 -41.35 40.85
C PRO A 101 18.94 -40.23 41.63
N PRO A 102 17.70 -39.86 41.24
CA PRO A 102 16.96 -38.82 41.93
C PRO A 102 16.81 -39.17 43.41
N SER A 103 17.08 -38.20 44.28
CA SER A 103 17.14 -38.41 45.74
C SER A 103 15.79 -38.70 46.39
N PHE A 104 14.69 -38.59 45.63
CA PHE A 104 13.33 -38.85 46.11
C PHE A 104 12.57 -39.65 45.05
N ALA A 105 12.34 -40.92 45.35
CA ALA A 105 11.36 -41.79 44.69
C ALA A 105 10.06 -41.81 45.50
#